data_AF-A0A7Y0XDC0-F1
#
_entry.id   AF-A0A7Y0XDC0-F1
#
_cell.length_a   1.000
_cell.length_b   1.000
_cell.length_c   1.000
_cell.angle_alpha   90.00
_cell.angle_beta   90.00
_cell.angle_gamma   90.00
#
_symmetry.space_group_name_H-M   'P 1'
#
loop_
_entity.id
_entity.type
_entity.pdbx_description
1 polymer ?
#
loop_
_entity_poly.entity_id
_entity_poly.type
_entity_poly.pdbx_seq_one_letter_code
_entity_poly.pdbx_strand_id
1 'polypeptide(L)' 'VMVGEIRDLETAEIAIKAAQTGHLVLSTLHTNSAAETIVRLSNMGIASFNLASSLSLIIAQRLARRLCRHCKQPQ' A
#
# COMPACT_ATOMS: atom_id res chain seq x y z
N VAL A 1 0.24 4.79 13.51
CA VAL A 1 0.40 3.33 13.74
C VAL A 1 1.01 2.70 12.51
N MET A 2 1.98 1.79 12.67
CA MET A 2 2.56 1.06 11.55
C MET A 2 2.24 -0.42 11.71
N VAL A 3 1.62 -1.00 10.68
CA VAL A 3 1.37 -2.44 10.56
C VAL A 3 2.27 -2.93 9.44
N GLY A 4 3.17 -3.89 9.72
CA GLY A 4 4.20 -4.28 8.75
C GLY A 4 3.65 -4.61 7.36
N GLU A 5 2.72 -5.55 7.29
CA GLU A 5 1.97 -5.90 6.08
C GLU A 5 0.52 -6.29 6.42
N ILE A 6 -0.40 -6.08 5.48
CA ILE A 6 -1.79 -6.57 5.58
C ILE A 6 -1.90 -7.85 4.75
N ARG A 7 -2.07 -8.99 5.43
CA ARG A 7 -2.16 -10.31 4.78
C ARG A 7 -3.58 -10.85 4.66
N ASP A 8 -4.44 -10.48 5.61
CA ASP A 8 -5.78 -11.01 5.80
C ASP A 8 -6.80 -9.89 6.08
N LEU A 9 -8.08 -10.28 6.01
CA LEU A 9 -9.21 -9.38 6.21
C LEU A 9 -9.24 -8.79 7.63
N GLU A 10 -8.93 -9.60 8.64
CA GLU A 10 -8.98 -9.16 10.04
C GLU A 10 -8.01 -8.00 10.29
N THR A 11 -6.76 -8.15 9.85
CA THR A 11 -5.74 -7.10 9.95
C THR A 11 -6.13 -5.86 9.15
N ALA A 12 -6.71 -6.04 7.96
CA ALA A 12 -7.18 -4.94 7.12
C ALA A 12 -8.31 -4.14 7.80
N GLU A 13 -9.27 -4.84 8.43
CA GLU A 13 -10.37 -4.18 9.15
C GLU A 13 -9.89 -3.37 10.35
N ILE A 14 -8.96 -3.93 11.13
CA ILE A 14 -8.38 -3.23 12.28
C ILE A 14 -7.66 -1.96 11.81
N ALA A 15 -6.87 -2.06 10.73
CA ALA A 15 -6.17 -0.92 10.15
C ALA A 15 -7.15 0.18 9.68
N ILE A 16 -8.24 -0.18 9.02
CA ILE A 16 -9.26 0.77 8.55
C ILE A 16 -10.02 1.41 9.70
N LYS A 17 -10.43 0.64 10.71
CA LYS A 17 -11.11 1.16 11.91
C LYS A 17 -10.20 2.13 12.67
N ALA A 18 -8.90 1.81 12.77
CA ALA A 18 -7.91 2.71 13.37
C ALA A 18 -7.77 4.01 12.58
N ALA A 19 -7.76 3.94 11.23
CA ALA A 19 -7.72 5.14 10.38
C ALA A 19 -8.97 6.02 10.55
N GLN A 20 -10.17 5.43 10.59
CA GLN A 20 -11.44 6.15 10.78
C GLN A 20 -11.57 6.84 12.15
N THR A 21 -10.83 6.35 13.15
CA THR A 21 -10.78 6.94 14.50
C THR A 21 -9.68 7.99 14.64
N GLY A 22 -9.08 8.45 13.54
CA GLY A 22 -8.14 9.58 13.51
C GLY A 22 -6.67 9.19 13.63
N HIS A 23 -6.32 7.90 13.59
CA HIS A 23 -4.93 7.47 13.59
C HIS A 23 -4.38 7.44 12.16
N LEU A 24 -3.22 8.06 11.92
CA LEU A 24 -2.48 7.80 10.68
C LEU A 24 -1.96 6.37 10.68
N VAL A 25 -2.45 5.53 9.77
CA VAL A 25 -2.04 4.13 9.62
C VAL A 25 -1.16 3.96 8.39
N LEU A 26 -0.01 3.31 8.57
CA LEU A 26 0.92 2.96 7.50
C LEU A 26 1.03 1.45 7.42
N SER A 27 0.97 0.90 6.20
CA SER A 27 1.20 -0.52 5.96
C SER A 27 1.67 -0.80 4.54
N THR A 28 1.99 -2.05 4.25
CA THR A 28 2.45 -2.52 2.94
C THR A 28 1.57 -3.66 2.42
N LEU A 29 1.46 -3.75 1.08
CA LEU A 29 0.83 -4.85 0.37
C LEU A 29 1.70 -5.22 -0.84
N HIS A 30 1.69 -6.50 -1.19
CA HIS A 30 2.38 -7.02 -2.38
C HIS A 30 1.46 -6.97 -3.61
N THR A 31 1.49 -5.84 -4.31
CA THR A 31 0.76 -5.63 -5.58
C THR A 31 1.70 -5.01 -6.63
N ASN A 32 1.37 -5.16 -7.91
CA ASN A 32 2.24 -4.69 -9.00
C ASN A 32 2.05 -3.21 -9.32
N SER A 33 0.95 -2.61 -8.86
CA SER A 33 0.59 -1.21 -9.10
C SER A 33 -0.23 -0.63 -7.94
N ALA A 34 -0.31 0.70 -7.90
CA ALA A 34 -1.09 1.40 -6.88
C ALA A 34 -2.60 1.07 -6.97
N ALA A 35 -3.15 1.00 -8.17
CA ALA A 35 -4.56 0.68 -8.37
C ALA A 35 -4.89 -0.76 -7.96
N GLU A 36 -3.99 -1.71 -8.20
CA GLU A 36 -4.17 -3.11 -7.82
C GLU A 36 -4.24 -3.29 -6.30
N THR A 37 -3.67 -2.39 -5.49
CA THR A 37 -3.85 -2.38 -4.03
C THR A 37 -5.30 -2.19 -3.61
N ILE A 38 -6.06 -1.34 -4.31
CA ILE A 38 -7.50 -1.14 -4.04
C ILE A 38 -8.26 -2.42 -4.36
N VAL A 39 -7.99 -3.01 -5.52
CA VAL A 39 -8.59 -4.29 -5.95
C VAL A 39 -8.26 -5.39 -4.95
N ARG A 40 -7.01 -5.46 -4.48
CA ARG A 40 -6.55 -6.46 -3.51
C ARG A 40 -7.31 -6.35 -2.19
N LEU A 41 -7.46 -5.14 -1.64
CA LEU A 41 -8.23 -4.93 -0.40
C LEU A 41 -9.72 -5.23 -0.59
N SER A 42 -10.30 -4.88 -1.74
CA SER A 42 -11.68 -5.25 -2.08
C SER A 42 -11.84 -6.78 -2.16
N ASN A 43 -10.88 -7.48 -2.75
CA ASN A 43 -10.89 -8.95 -2.87
C ASN A 43 -10.71 -9.65 -1.51
N MET A 44 -10.06 -9.00 -0.53
CA MET A 44 -10.01 -9.51 0.85
C MET A 44 -11.37 -9.41 1.57
N GLY A 45 -12.29 -8.57 1.08
CA GLY A 45 -13.62 -8.37 1.68
C GLY A 45 -13.84 -6.97 2.27
N ILE A 46 -12.89 -6.04 2.11
CA ILE A 46 -13.11 -4.67 2.56
C ILE A 46 -14.13 -3.97 1.64
N ALA A 47 -15.18 -3.44 2.24
CA ALA A 47 -16.20 -2.67 1.52
C ALA A 47 -15.62 -1.38 0.90
N SER A 48 -16.03 -1.07 -0.33
CA SER A 48 -15.50 0.07 -1.10
C SER A 48 -15.66 1.41 -0.39
N PHE A 49 -16.72 1.62 0.39
CA PHE A 49 -16.93 2.87 1.14
C PHE A 49 -15.89 3.05 2.28
N ASN A 50 -15.44 1.96 2.89
CA ASN A 50 -14.37 1.99 3.90
C ASN A 50 -13.03 2.35 3.27
N LEU A 51 -12.76 1.84 2.06
CA LEU A 51 -11.56 2.24 1.32
C LEU A 51 -11.62 3.72 0.93
N ALA A 52 -12.74 4.18 0.38
CA ALA A 52 -12.90 5.56 -0.05
C ALA A 52 -12.79 6.58 1.10
N SER A 53 -13.23 6.21 2.31
CA SER A 53 -13.18 7.09 3.49
C SER A 53 -11.85 7.07 4.23
N SER A 54 -11.12 5.95 4.23
CA SER A 54 -9.91 5.78 5.04
C SER A 54 -8.60 5.88 4.26
N LEU A 55 -8.61 5.57 2.96
CA LEU A 55 -7.39 5.48 2.17
C LEU A 55 -6.97 6.86 1.67
N SER A 56 -5.80 7.34 2.13
CA SER A 56 -5.28 8.66 1.74
C SER A 56 -4.25 8.62 0.61
N LEU A 57 -3.37 7.60 0.58
CA LEU A 57 -2.26 7.51 -0.37
C LEU A 57 -1.85 6.05 -0.59
N ILE A 58 -1.49 5.71 -1.83
CA ILE A 58 -0.83 4.45 -2.18
C ILE A 58 0.46 4.80 -2.94
N ILE A 59 1.58 4.20 -2.53
CA ILE A 59 2.87 4.35 -3.19
C ILE A 59 3.25 3.02 -3.84
N ALA A 60 3.27 2.98 -5.17
CA ALA A 60 3.85 1.85 -5.90
C ALA A 60 5.36 2.10 -6.08
N GLN A 61 6.19 1.31 -5.41
CA GLN A 61 7.64 1.50 -5.38
C GLN A 61 8.36 0.40 -6.15
N ARG A 62 9.33 0.80 -6.98
CA ARG A 62 10.33 -0.10 -7.59
C ARG A 62 11.73 0.44 -7.32
N LEU A 63 12.67 -0.45 -7.09
CA LEU A 63 14.08 -0.09 -6.91
C LEU A 63 14.83 -0.38 -8.22
N ALA A 64 15.35 0.67 -8.84
CA ALA A 64 16.21 0.54 -10.00
C ALA A 64 17.69 0.59 -9.58
N ARG A 65 18.51 -0.24 -10.24
CA ARG A 65 19.96 -0.15 -10.06
C ARG A 65 20.47 1.17 -10.62
N ARG A 66 21.42 1.78 -9.91
CA ARG A 66 22.13 2.97 -10.40
C ARG A 66 23.28 2.54 -11.31
N LEU A 67 23.42 3.16 -12.47
CA LEU A 67 24.59 2.96 -13.32
C LEU A 67 25.87 3.42 -12.61
N CYS A 68 26.96 2.66 -12.80
CA CYS A 68 28.26 3.00 -12.24
C CYS A 68 28.72 4.37 -12.73
N ARG A 69 29.24 5.22 -11.83
CA ARG A 69 29.71 6.56 -12.18
C ARG A 69 30.98 6.55 -13.04
N HIS A 70 31.75 5.47 -13.02
CA HIS A 70 33.04 5.36 -13.72
C HIS A 70 32.95 4.77 -15.14
N CYS A 71 31.99 3.87 -15.40
CA CYS A 71 31.90 3.15 -16.68
C CYS A 71 30.57 3.27 -17.42
N LYS A 72 29.62 4.09 -16.94
CA LYS A 72 28.39 4.36 -17.69
C LYS A 72 28.71 5.00 -19.05
N GLN A 73 28.10 4.49 -20.12
CA GLN A 73 28.21 5.05 -21.47
C GLN A 73 26.89 5.76 -21.84
N PRO A 74 26.94 6.88 -22.58
CA PRO A 74 25.75 7.48 -23.16
C PRO A 74 25.09 6.51 -24.16
N GLN A 75 23.78 6.61 -24.27
CA GLN A 75 22.97 5.80 -25.18
C GLN A 75 23.08 6.30 -26.61
#